data_AF-A0AA39SBL2-F1
#
_entry.id   AF-A0AA39SBL2-F1
#
_cell.length_a   1.000
_cell.length_b   1.000
_cell.length_c   1.000
_cell.angle_alpha   90.00
_cell.angle_beta   90.00
_cell.angle_gamma   90.00
#
_symmetry.space_group_name_H-M   'P 1'
#
loop_
_entity.id
_entity.type
_entity.pdbx_description
1 polymer ?
#
loop_
_entity_poly.entity_id
_entity_poly.type
_entity_poly.pdbx_seq_one_letter_code
_entity_poly.pdbx_strand_id
1 'polypeptide(L)'
;MSQVFEGYERQYCELSAGLSRKYTAASAVDGEQKKQKLSEIKAGLDDADALIRKMDLEARSLQPSVKAMLLAKIREYKTDLNNLKNEVKRVTSGNRNQAARDGLLESGIADAMMVCISYLIMFIWFC
;
A
#
# COMPACT_ATOMS: atom_id res chain seq x y z
N MET A 1 19.36 15.07 -5.02
CA MET A 1 18.15 14.99 -4.16
C MET A 1 18.57 15.18 -2.71
N SER A 2 17.62 15.35 -1.77
CA SER A 2 17.95 15.35 -0.34
C SER A 2 18.22 13.92 0.12
N GLN A 3 19.37 13.71 0.78
CA GLN A 3 19.74 12.41 1.36
C GLN A 3 18.67 11.89 2.34
N VAL A 4 17.97 12.81 3.02
CA VAL A 4 16.89 12.48 3.96
C VAL A 4 15.67 11.94 3.20
N PHE A 5 15.31 12.57 2.08
CA PHE A 5 14.21 12.10 1.23
C PHE A 5 14.50 10.71 0.68
N GLU A 6 15.71 10.49 0.14
CA GLU A 6 16.14 9.19 -0.40
C GLU A 6 16.12 8.09 0.68
N GLY A 7 16.50 8.43 1.92
CA GLY A 7 16.42 7.51 3.05
C GLY A 7 14.99 7.11 3.42
N TYR A 8 14.03 8.04 3.34
CA TYR A 8 12.61 7.72 3.56
C TYR A 8 12.01 6.94 2.39
N GLU A 9 12.41 7.25 1.17
CA GLU A 9 11.98 6.54 -0.03
C GLU A 9 12.44 5.07 0.00
N ARG A 10 13.70 4.80 0.37
CA ARG A 10 14.19 3.42 0.55
C ARG A 10 13.37 2.65 1.58
N GLN A 11 13.10 3.26 2.74
CA GLN A 11 12.26 2.64 3.78
C GLN A 11 10.85 2.35 3.26
N TYR A 12 10.26 3.26 2.48
CA TYR A 12 8.95 3.06 1.88
C TYR A 12 8.96 1.90 0.88
N CYS A 13 10.00 1.80 0.03
CA CYS A 13 10.16 0.70 -0.93
C CYS A 13 10.35 -0.66 -0.22
N GLU A 14 11.16 -0.73 0.83
CA GLU A 14 11.33 -1.94 1.65
C GLU A 14 10.04 -2.39 2.33
N LEU A 15 9.31 -1.44 2.93
CA LEU A 15 8.04 -1.69 3.59
C LEU A 15 6.98 -2.16 2.59
N SER A 16 6.91 -1.52 1.43
CA SER A 16 6.01 -1.89 0.33
C SER A 16 6.27 -3.31 -0.17
N ALA A 17 7.55 -3.68 -0.37
CA ALA A 17 7.93 -5.04 -0.74
C ALA A 17 7.55 -6.06 0.34
N GLY A 18 7.72 -5.70 1.62
CA GLY A 18 7.27 -6.51 2.76
C GLY A 18 5.76 -6.71 2.78
N LEU A 19 4.98 -5.65 2.55
CA LEU A 19 3.52 -5.68 2.48
C LEU A 19 3.02 -6.55 1.33
N SER A 20 3.63 -6.47 0.15
CA SER A 20 3.29 -7.32 -1.00
C SER A 20 3.44 -8.81 -0.70
N ARG A 21 4.54 -9.19 -0.02
CA ARG A 21 4.76 -10.58 0.40
C ARG A 21 3.76 -11.02 1.46
N LYS A 22 3.51 -10.17 2.47
CA LYS A 22 2.52 -10.43 3.52
C LYS A 22 1.11 -10.60 2.95
N TYR A 23 0.75 -9.79 1.96
CA TYR A 23 -0.53 -9.88 1.28
C TYR A 23 -0.70 -11.20 0.52
N THR A 24 0.30 -11.58 -0.28
CA THR A 24 0.30 -12.87 -0.99
C THR A 24 0.20 -14.05 -0.02
N ALA A 25 0.87 -13.95 1.14
CA ALA A 25 0.76 -14.95 2.19
C ALA A 25 -0.60 -14.92 2.92
N ALA A 26 -1.29 -13.77 2.96
CA ALA A 26 -2.61 -13.62 3.54
C ALA A 26 -3.72 -14.15 2.60
N SER A 27 -3.53 -14.06 1.28
CA SER A 27 -4.46 -14.65 0.30
C SER A 27 -4.40 -16.19 0.26
N ALA A 28 -3.32 -16.79 0.75
CA ALA A 28 -3.13 -18.24 0.80
C ALA A 28 -3.64 -18.90 2.10
N VAL A 29 -4.15 -18.11 3.06
CA VAL A 29 -4.66 -18.62 4.35
C VAL A 29 -6.05 -18.07 4.63
N ASP A 30 -6.85 -18.82 5.40
CA ASP A 30 -8.22 -18.45 5.74
C ASP A 30 -8.46 -18.38 7.26
N GLY A 31 -9.65 -17.91 7.64
CA GLY A 31 -10.09 -17.85 9.05
C GLY A 31 -9.26 -16.90 9.92
N GLU A 32 -8.98 -17.30 11.17
CA GLU A 32 -8.31 -16.43 12.15
C GLU A 32 -6.88 -16.06 11.74
N GLN A 33 -6.19 -16.92 10.99
CA GLN A 33 -4.85 -16.63 10.47
C GLN A 33 -4.87 -15.50 9.42
N LYS A 34 -5.88 -15.47 8.54
CA LYS A 34 -6.09 -14.40 7.56
C LYS A 34 -6.32 -13.07 8.27
N LYS A 35 -7.19 -13.06 9.29
CA LYS A 35 -7.50 -11.88 10.09
C LYS A 35 -6.28 -11.32 10.82
N GLN A 36 -5.44 -12.18 11.40
CA GLN A 36 -4.18 -11.78 12.02
C GLN A 36 -3.24 -11.13 11.00
N LYS A 37 -3.01 -11.77 9.84
CA LYS A 37 -2.15 -11.22 8.78
C LYS A 37 -2.71 -9.89 8.22
N LEU A 38 -4.02 -9.76 8.06
CA LEU A 38 -4.65 -8.51 7.62
C LEU A 38 -4.47 -7.38 8.63
N SER A 39 -4.46 -7.68 9.94
CA SER A 39 -4.13 -6.68 10.98
C SER A 39 -2.68 -6.19 10.85
N GLU A 40 -1.74 -7.10 10.60
CA GLU A 40 -0.33 -6.76 10.37
C GLU A 40 -0.11 -5.95 9.08
N ILE A 41 -0.85 -6.29 8.01
CA ILE A 41 -0.85 -5.52 6.76
C ILE A 41 -1.38 -4.11 7.01
N LYS A 42 -2.46 -3.98 7.79
CA LYS A 42 -3.05 -2.69 8.14
C LYS A 42 -2.07 -1.81 8.92
N ALA A 43 -1.39 -2.38 9.92
CA ALA A 43 -0.34 -1.66 10.66
C ALA A 43 0.80 -1.18 9.73
N GLY A 44 1.28 -2.04 8.84
CA GLY A 44 2.32 -1.64 7.88
C GLY A 44 1.86 -0.60 6.85
N LEU A 45 0.57 -0.59 6.48
CA LEU A 45 0.00 0.49 5.65
C LEU A 45 -0.07 1.82 6.39
N ASP A 46 -0.23 1.81 7.71
CA ASP A 46 -0.16 3.02 8.54
C ASP A 46 1.29 3.53 8.68
N ASP A 47 2.26 2.63 8.82
CA ASP A 47 3.69 2.98 8.80
C ASP A 47 4.11 3.59 7.45
N ALA A 48 3.60 3.04 6.35
CA ALA A 48 3.85 3.56 5.00
C ALA A 48 3.24 4.97 4.81
N ASP A 49 2.04 5.23 5.35
CA ASP A 49 1.44 6.58 5.37
C ASP A 49 2.30 7.56 6.16
N ALA A 50 2.84 7.14 7.32
CA ALA A 50 3.74 7.97 8.12
C ALA A 50 5.04 8.31 7.38
N LEU A 51 5.62 7.37 6.63
CA LEU A 51 6.79 7.63 5.78
C LEU A 51 6.47 8.63 4.66
N ILE A 52 5.33 8.48 3.99
CA ILE A 52 4.88 9.44 2.96
C ILE A 52 4.72 10.85 3.55
N ARG A 53 4.20 10.99 4.77
CA ARG A 53 4.11 12.29 5.45
C ARG A 53 5.48 12.91 5.71
N LYS A 54 6.47 12.11 6.13
CA LYS A 54 7.85 12.58 6.32
C LYS A 54 8.47 13.04 4.99
N MET A 55 8.26 12.27 3.92
CA MET A 55 8.67 12.66 2.56
C MET A 55 8.01 13.97 2.11
N ASP A 56 6.73 14.20 2.40
CA ASP A 56 6.00 15.44 2.05
C ASP A 56 6.62 16.67 2.75
N LEU A 57 6.96 16.56 4.02
CA LEU A 57 7.61 17.62 4.79
C LEU A 57 9.01 17.93 4.23
N GLU A 58 9.79 16.89 3.93
CA GLU A 58 11.13 17.04 3.35
C GLU A 58 11.05 17.65 1.94
N ALA A 59 10.14 17.18 1.08
CA ALA A 59 9.98 17.73 -0.26
C ALA A 59 9.61 19.23 -0.24
N ARG A 60 8.88 19.69 0.78
CA ARG A 60 8.48 21.10 0.93
C ARG A 60 9.64 22.04 1.25
N SER A 61 10.72 21.54 1.86
CA SER A 61 11.91 22.33 2.22
C SER A 61 12.89 22.52 1.05
N LEU A 62 12.71 21.77 -0.04
CA LEU A 62 13.57 21.80 -1.21
C LEU A 62 13.23 22.92 -2.20
N GLN A 63 14.17 23.18 -3.12
CA GLN A 63 14.03 24.18 -4.16
C GLN A 63 12.78 23.92 -5.05
N PRO A 64 12.12 24.96 -5.56
CA PRO A 64 10.83 24.84 -6.27
C PRO A 64 10.80 23.81 -7.40
N SER A 65 11.86 23.74 -8.22
CA SER A 65 11.95 22.82 -9.35
C SER A 65 11.96 21.35 -8.91
N VAL A 66 12.70 21.04 -7.84
CA VAL A 66 12.82 19.68 -7.28
C VAL A 66 11.56 19.33 -6.49
N LYS A 67 11.05 20.28 -5.72
CA LYS A 67 9.82 20.16 -4.92
C LYS A 67 8.61 19.76 -5.76
N ALA A 68 8.40 20.41 -6.90
CA ALA A 68 7.26 20.13 -7.77
C ALA A 68 7.24 18.66 -8.23
N MET A 69 8.39 18.14 -8.65
CA MET A 69 8.57 16.76 -9.06
C MET A 69 8.30 15.77 -7.91
N LEU A 70 8.89 16.01 -6.73
CA LEU A 70 8.69 15.13 -5.57
C LEU A 70 7.26 15.14 -5.06
N LEU A 71 6.59 16.30 -5.04
CA LEU A 71 5.20 16.38 -4.61
C LEU A 71 4.25 15.67 -5.57
N ALA A 72 4.57 15.60 -6.87
CA ALA A 72 3.82 14.76 -7.81
C ALA A 72 3.95 13.27 -7.43
N LYS A 73 5.19 12.79 -7.25
CA LYS A 73 5.48 11.41 -6.82
C LYS A 73 4.78 11.05 -5.50
N ILE A 74 4.85 11.93 -4.50
CA ILE A 74 4.17 11.76 -3.20
C ILE A 74 2.65 11.67 -3.34
N ARG A 75 2.04 12.42 -4.27
CA ARG A 75 0.57 12.35 -4.49
C ARG A 75 0.14 11.01 -5.08
N GLU A 76 0.95 10.46 -5.98
CA GLU A 76 0.73 9.11 -6.51
C GLU A 76 0.80 8.08 -5.39
N TYR A 77 1.86 8.11 -4.57
CA TYR A 77 1.99 7.23 -3.40
C TYR A 77 0.80 7.30 -2.43
N LYS A 78 0.29 8.51 -2.15
CA LYS A 78 -0.89 8.69 -1.29
C LYS A 78 -2.13 8.06 -1.91
N THR A 79 -2.32 8.23 -3.21
CA THR A 79 -3.47 7.67 -3.94
C THR A 79 -3.44 6.14 -3.89
N ASP A 80 -2.31 5.53 -4.24
CA ASP A 80 -2.14 4.08 -4.25
C ASP A 80 -2.32 3.48 -2.86
N LEU A 81 -1.72 4.09 -1.84
CA LEU A 81 -1.84 3.63 -0.46
C LEU A 81 -3.28 3.75 0.05
N ASN A 82 -4.00 4.81 -0.30
CA ASN A 82 -5.40 4.98 0.07
C ASN A 82 -6.29 3.92 -0.59
N ASN A 83 -6.03 3.60 -1.86
CA ASN A 83 -6.71 2.50 -2.56
C ASN A 83 -6.46 1.16 -1.83
N LEU A 84 -5.20 0.82 -1.55
CA LEU A 84 -4.85 -0.40 -0.79
C LEU A 84 -5.51 -0.45 0.59
N LYS A 85 -5.55 0.67 1.33
CA LYS A 85 -6.23 0.75 2.63
C LYS A 85 -7.73 0.49 2.51
N ASN A 86 -8.39 1.03 1.49
CA ASN A 86 -9.82 0.81 1.27
C ASN A 86 -10.11 -0.64 0.88
N GLU A 87 -9.24 -1.24 0.07
CA GLU A 87 -9.32 -2.65 -0.32
C GLU A 87 -9.15 -3.59 0.87
N VAL A 88 -8.11 -3.40 1.70
CA VAL A 88 -7.91 -4.19 2.93
C VAL A 88 -9.09 -4.04 3.89
N LYS A 89 -9.65 -2.82 4.01
CA LYS A 89 -10.88 -2.60 4.79
C LYS A 89 -12.04 -3.40 4.21
N ARG A 90 -12.24 -3.42 2.90
CA ARG A 90 -13.30 -4.18 2.22
C ARG A 90 -13.17 -5.67 2.45
N VAL A 91 -11.97 -6.24 2.33
CA VAL A 91 -11.72 -7.67 2.63
C VAL A 91 -11.96 -7.98 4.11
N THR A 92 -11.60 -7.05 5.00
CA THR A 92 -11.80 -7.25 6.45
C THR A 92 -13.27 -7.10 6.87
N SER A 93 -14.03 -6.18 6.28
CA SER A 93 -15.44 -5.92 6.60
C SER A 93 -16.43 -6.77 5.81
N GLY A 94 -16.02 -7.28 4.64
CA GLY A 94 -16.82 -8.11 3.73
C GLY A 94 -17.25 -9.46 4.32
N ASN A 95 -16.62 -9.91 5.40
CA ASN A 95 -16.97 -11.18 6.05
C ASN A 95 -18.26 -11.14 6.92
N ARG A 96 -19.08 -10.08 6.85
CA ARG A 96 -20.33 -10.00 7.66
C ARG A 96 -21.64 -10.07 6.89
N ASN A 97 -21.67 -9.77 5.59
CA ASN A 97 -22.94 -9.65 4.83
C ASN A 97 -23.02 -10.42 3.50
N GLN A 98 -22.01 -11.21 3.10
CA GLN A 98 -21.93 -11.75 1.73
C GLN A 98 -22.02 -13.27 1.56
N ALA A 99 -22.51 -14.00 2.56
CA ALA A 99 -22.77 -15.46 2.46
C ALA A 99 -23.89 -15.86 1.44
N ALA A 100 -24.29 -14.98 0.51
CA ALA A 100 -25.37 -15.27 -0.46
C ALA A 100 -25.06 -14.88 -1.92
N ARG A 101 -23.88 -14.33 -2.28
CA ARG A 101 -23.58 -13.88 -3.67
C ARG A 101 -22.13 -14.16 -4.12
N ASP A 102 -21.55 -15.28 -3.68
CA ASP A 102 -20.10 -15.43 -3.44
C ASP A 102 -19.23 -15.94 -4.60
N GLY A 103 -19.78 -16.20 -5.80
CA GLY A 103 -18.99 -16.81 -6.88
C GLY A 103 -18.25 -15.84 -7.80
N LEU A 104 -18.84 -14.66 -8.05
CA LEU A 104 -18.45 -13.81 -9.19
C LEU A 104 -17.74 -12.51 -8.77
N LEU A 105 -17.93 -12.07 -7.52
CA LEU A 105 -17.35 -10.82 -7.02
C LEU A 105 -16.00 -11.02 -6.32
N GLU A 106 -15.76 -12.18 -5.70
CA GLU A 106 -14.46 -12.56 -5.11
C GLU A 106 -13.33 -12.45 -6.16
N SER A 107 -13.60 -12.88 -7.39
CA SER A 107 -12.67 -12.81 -8.52
C SER A 107 -12.32 -11.38 -8.94
N GLY A 108 -13.28 -10.44 -8.88
CA GLY A 108 -13.03 -9.04 -9.24
C GLY A 108 -12.27 -8.27 -8.16
N ILE A 109 -12.44 -8.66 -6.89
CA ILE A 109 -11.74 -8.06 -5.74
C ILE A 109 -10.28 -8.53 -5.70
N ALA A 110 -10.05 -9.84 -5.92
CA ALA A 110 -8.71 -10.41 -6.06
C ALA A 110 -7.96 -9.79 -7.25
N ASP A 111 -8.65 -9.56 -8.38
CA ASP A 111 -8.09 -8.91 -9.57
C ASP A 111 -7.68 -7.46 -9.29
N ALA A 112 -8.54 -6.66 -8.65
CA ALA A 112 -8.20 -5.28 -8.26
C ALA A 112 -7.01 -5.20 -7.28
N MET A 113 -6.95 -6.13 -6.32
CA MET A 113 -5.85 -6.19 -5.36
C MET A 113 -4.54 -6.66 -6.02
N MET A 114 -4.62 -7.61 -6.96
CA MET A 114 -3.48 -7.97 -7.81
C MET A 114 -3.01 -6.79 -8.64
N VAL A 115 -3.91 -5.97 -9.21
CA VAL A 115 -3.53 -4.79 -10.00
C VAL A 115 -2.80 -3.78 -9.12
N CYS A 116 -3.33 -3.41 -7.94
CA CYS A 116 -2.65 -2.48 -7.03
C CYS A 116 -1.30 -3.00 -6.52
N ILE A 117 -1.20 -4.31 -6.26
CA ILE A 117 0.05 -4.96 -5.87
C ILE A 117 1.03 -5.01 -7.04
N SER A 118 0.55 -5.23 -8.26
CA SER A 118 1.37 -5.20 -9.47
C SER A 118 1.97 -3.82 -9.70
N TYR A 119 1.19 -2.74 -9.45
CA TYR A 119 1.72 -1.38 -9.47
C TYR A 119 2.79 -1.16 -8.38
N LEU A 120 2.57 -1.66 -7.16
CA LEU A 120 3.55 -1.60 -6.08
C LEU A 120 4.85 -2.36 -6.44
N ILE A 121 4.73 -3.53 -7.10
CA ILE A 121 5.86 -4.35 -7.57
C ILE A 121 6.60 -3.66 -8.72
N MET A 122 5.88 -3.05 -9.68
CA MET A 122 6.48 -2.20 -10.71
C MET A 122 7.23 -1.03 -10.08
N PHE A 123 6.69 -0.45 -9.01
CA PHE A 123 7.31 0.66 -8.29
C PHE A 123 8.59 0.25 -7.55
N ILE A 124 8.59 -0.93 -6.90
CA ILE A 124 9.79 -1.52 -6.29
C ILE A 124 10.89 -1.73 -7.33
N TRP A 125 10.52 -2.05 -8.57
CA TRP A 125 11.48 -2.22 -9.66
C TRP A 125 12.05 -0.89 -10.21
N PHE A 126 11.41 0.24 -9.89
CA PHE A 126 11.81 1.58 -10.29
C PHE A 126 12.54 2.39 -9.19
N CYS A 127 12.75 1.83 -7.99
CA CYS A 127 13.25 2.55 -6.79
C CYS A 127 14.78 2.52 -6.58
#